data_AF-A0A421BF35-F1
#
_entry.id   AF-A0A421BF35-F1
#
_cell.length_a   1.000
_cell.length_b   1.000
_cell.length_c   1.000
_cell.angle_alpha   90.00
_cell.angle_beta   90.00
_cell.angle_gamma   90.00
#
_symmetry.space_group_name_H-M   'P 1'
#
loop_
_entity.id
_entity.type
_entity.pdbx_description
1 polymer ?
#
loop_
_entity_poly.entity_id
_entity_poly.type
_entity_poly.pdbx_seq_one_letter_code
_entity_poly.pdbx_strand_id
1 'polypeptide(L)' 'MVDSKLKEIINRLAKTTEAEETNRTRRFARDGEDVCAVTYDPTTGSFTFEDLKRNESYEFDNIDLAAIEVFDIL' A
#
# COMPACT_ATOMS: atom_id res chain seq x y z
N MET A 1 -0.39 17.04 13.05
CA MET A 1 0.83 16.78 12.23
C MET A 1 0.91 15.31 11.77
N VAL A 2 0.04 14.40 12.27
CA VAL A 2 -0.12 13.00 11.82
C VAL A 2 -0.97 12.86 10.55
N ASP A 3 -1.85 13.84 10.29
CA ASP A 3 -2.82 13.83 9.18
C ASP A 3 -2.19 13.85 7.79
N SER A 4 -0.94 14.32 7.66
CA SER A 4 -0.29 14.51 6.36
C SER A 4 0.30 13.22 5.81
N LYS A 5 0.79 12.31 6.66
CA LYS A 5 1.45 11.07 6.22
C LYS A 5 0.45 10.05 5.65
N LEU A 6 -0.66 9.81 6.34
CA LEU A 6 -1.70 8.89 5.86
C LEU A 6 -2.29 9.38 4.52
N LYS A 7 -2.57 10.68 4.41
CA LYS A 7 -3.02 11.29 3.14
C LYS A 7 -1.98 11.12 2.02
N GLU A 8 -0.69 11.20 2.34
CA GLU A 8 0.37 10.96 1.36
C GLU A 8 0.41 9.50 0.89
N ILE A 9 0.21 8.54 1.80
CA ILE A 9 0.13 7.11 1.49
C ILE A 9 -1.07 6.85 0.57
N ILE A 10 -2.26 7.32 0.95
CA ILE A 10 -3.48 7.16 0.13
C ILE A 10 -3.27 7.74 -1.27
N ASN A 11 -2.72 8.95 -1.37
CA ASN A 11 -2.46 9.60 -2.66
C ASN A 11 -1.44 8.82 -3.51
N ARG A 12 -0.41 8.22 -2.90
CA ARG A 12 0.55 7.37 -3.62
C ARG A 12 -0.09 6.08 -4.12
N LEU A 13 -0.93 5.44 -3.30
CA LEU A 13 -1.66 4.24 -3.68
C LEU A 13 -2.67 4.53 -4.80
N ALA A 14 -3.39 5.65 -4.72
CA ALA A 14 -4.33 6.08 -5.76
C ALA A 14 -3.61 6.30 -7.11
N LYS A 15 -2.46 6.97 -7.10
CA LYS A 15 -1.64 7.12 -8.32
C LYS A 15 -1.16 5.79 -8.88
N THR A 16 -0.93 4.79 -8.03
CA THR A 16 -0.56 3.44 -8.46
C THR A 16 -1.74 2.71 -9.12
N THR A 17 -2.99 2.98 -8.74
CA THR A 17 -4.16 2.42 -9.43
C THR A 17 -4.39 3.05 -10.80
N GLU A 18 -4.00 4.31 -10.97
CA GLU A 18 -4.07 5.05 -12.24
C GLU A 18 -2.91 4.73 -13.20
N ALA A 19 -1.81 4.13 -12.70
CA ALA A 19 -0.65 3.82 -13.51
C ALA A 19 -0.95 2.73 -14.56
N GLU A 20 -0.44 2.88 -15.79
CA GLU A 20 -0.54 1.87 -16.85
C GLU A 20 0.52 0.75 -16.74
N GLU A 21 1.23 0.67 -15.61
CA GLU A 21 2.19 -0.41 -15.38
C GLU A 21 1.50 -1.75 -15.22
N THR A 22 2.08 -2.79 -15.82
CA THR A 22 1.64 -4.19 -15.69
C THR A 22 1.67 -4.66 -14.23
N ASN A 23 2.52 -4.05 -13.40
CA ASN A 23 2.68 -4.41 -12.00
C ASN A 23 2.45 -3.18 -11.11
N ARG A 24 1.19 -2.97 -10.71
CA ARG A 24 0.74 -1.83 -9.89
C ARG A 24 1.07 -2.06 -8.40
N THR A 25 2.34 -2.32 -8.13
CA THR A 25 2.86 -2.60 -6.78
C THR A 25 3.62 -1.41 -6.24
N ARG A 26 3.32 -1.04 -5.00
CA ARG A 26 3.97 0.04 -4.26
C ARG A 26 4.65 -0.50 -3.01
N ARG A 27 5.96 -0.34 -2.91
CA ARG A 27 6.75 -0.73 -1.74
C ARG A 27 6.99 0.46 -0.82
N PHE A 28 7.03 0.19 0.47
CA PHE A 28 7.28 1.16 1.52
C PHE A 28 8.45 0.68 2.36
N ALA A 29 9.43 1.57 2.52
CA ALA A 29 10.64 1.31 3.29
C ALA A 29 10.69 2.18 4.54
N ARG A 30 11.14 1.59 5.64
CA ARG A 30 11.38 2.27 6.92
C ARG A 30 12.84 2.02 7.31
N ASP A 31 13.56 3.09 7.60
CA ASP A 31 15.00 3.04 7.96
C ASP A 31 15.90 2.38 6.90
N GLY A 32 15.50 2.41 5.63
CA GLY A 32 16.25 1.81 4.52
C GLY A 32 15.95 0.34 4.23
N GLU A 33 15.02 -0.27 4.97
CA GLU A 33 14.54 -1.64 4.75
C GLU A 33 13.09 -1.63 4.26
N ASP A 34 12.80 -2.41 3.21
CA ASP A 34 11.43 -2.61 2.74
C ASP A 34 10.63 -3.36 3.82
N VAL A 35 9.60 -2.69 4.36
CA VAL A 35 8.79 -3.25 5.46
C VAL A 35 7.47 -3.80 4.97
N CYS A 36 6.90 -3.23 3.91
CA CYS A 36 5.65 -3.70 3.32
C CYS A 36 5.49 -3.29 1.86
N ALA A 37 4.60 -3.98 1.17
CA ALA A 37 4.21 -3.71 -0.21
C ALA A 37 2.69 -3.72 -0.37
N VAL A 38 2.15 -2.93 -1.30
CA VAL A 38 0.74 -2.92 -1.66
C VAL A 38 0.62 -3.12 -3.17
N THR A 39 -0.12 -4.12 -3.60
CA THR A 39 -0.40 -4.38 -5.01
C THR A 39 -1.86 -4.11 -5.30
N TYR A 40 -2.14 -3.31 -6.32
CA TYR A 40 -3.51 -3.08 -6.77
C TYR A 40 -3.88 -4.07 -7.89
N ASP A 41 -4.97 -4.79 -7.68
CA ASP A 41 -5.58 -5.66 -8.69
C ASP A 41 -6.71 -4.88 -9.41
N PRO A 42 -6.54 -4.49 -10.69
CA PRO A 42 -7.59 -3.80 -11.44
C PRO A 42 -8.76 -4.69 -11.84
N THR A 43 -8.60 -6.01 -11.80
CA THR A 43 -9.64 -6.98 -12.16
C THR A 43 -10.69 -7.06 -11.06
N THR A 44 -10.24 -7.13 -9.80
CA THR A 44 -11.13 -7.19 -8.63
C THR A 44 -11.36 -5.82 -7.99
N GLY A 45 -10.52 -4.83 -8.31
CA GLY A 45 -10.51 -3.52 -7.66
C GLY A 45 -9.99 -3.57 -6.22
N SER A 46 -9.26 -4.64 -5.86
CA SER A 46 -8.78 -4.88 -4.50
C SER A 46 -7.30 -4.54 -4.34
N PHE A 47 -6.88 -4.34 -3.09
CA PHE A 47 -5.52 -4.01 -2.70
C PHE A 47 -4.94 -5.14 -1.86
N THR A 48 -3.91 -5.81 -2.37
CA THR A 48 -3.16 -6.80 -1.63
C THR A 48 -2.02 -6.12 -0.89
N PHE A 49 -2.15 -6.00 0.42
CA PHE A 49 -1.08 -5.58 1.33
C PHE A 49 -0.23 -6.80 1.69
N GLU A 50 1.09 -6.67 1.64
CA GLU A 50 2.07 -7.68 1.99
C GLU A 50 3.04 -7.11 3.03
N ASP A 51 3.05 -7.70 4.21
CA ASP A 51 4.03 -7.45 5.26
C ASP A 51 5.28 -8.28 4.98
N LEU A 52 6.38 -7.61 4.63
CA LEU A 52 7.64 -8.27 4.29
C LEU A 52 8.39 -8.76 5.55
N LYS A 53 8.10 -8.20 6.72
CA LYS A 53 8.70 -8.62 7.99
C LYS A 53 8.03 -9.87 8.55
N ARG A 54 6.72 -9.96 8.42
CA ARG A 54 5.91 -11.06 8.95
C ARG A 54 5.62 -12.12 7.88
N ASN A 55 5.89 -11.81 6.62
CA ASN A 55 5.59 -12.63 5.46
C ASN A 55 4.09 -12.99 5.38
N GLU A 56 3.25 -12.03 5.78
CA GLU A 56 1.79 -12.13 5.81
C GLU A 56 1.22 -11.23 4.71
N SER A 57 0.15 -11.68 4.06
CA SER A 57 -0.55 -10.89 3.06
C SER A 57 -2.04 -10.81 3.37
N TYR A 58 -2.60 -9.63 3.13
CA TYR A 58 -3.97 -9.27 3.43
C TYR A 58 -4.56 -8.59 2.20
N GLU A 59 -5.81 -8.90 1.89
CA GLU A 59 -6.53 -8.28 0.78
C GLU A 59 -7.59 -7.33 1.33
N PHE A 60 -7.63 -6.12 0.77
CA PHE A 60 -8.56 -5.07 1.15
C PHE A 60 -9.36 -4.61 -0.05
N ASP A 61 -10.68 -4.48 0.10
CA ASP A 61 -11.56 -3.85 -0.88
C ASP A 61 -11.48 -2.31 -0.83
N ASN A 62 -10.84 -1.75 0.20
CA ASN A 62 -10.77 -0.32 0.43
C ASN A 62 -9.33 0.19 0.60
N ILE A 63 -8.99 1.20 -0.21
CA ILE A 63 -7.68 1.87 -0.20
C ILE A 63 -7.36 2.54 1.14
N ASP A 64 -8.36 3.08 1.84
CA ASP A 64 -8.17 3.72 3.14
C ASP A 64 -7.74 2.69 4.19
N LEU A 65 -8.31 1.47 4.16
CA LEU A 65 -7.92 0.38 5.05
C LEU A 65 -6.49 -0.10 4.77
N ALA A 66 -6.17 -0.34 3.49
CA ALA A 66 -4.80 -0.70 3.10
C ALA A 66 -3.79 0.38 3.50
N ALA A 67 -4.15 1.66 3.39
CA ALA A 67 -3.29 2.77 3.78
C ALA A 67 -3.08 2.87 5.31
N ILE A 68 -4.07 2.49 6.11
CA ILE A 68 -3.95 2.44 7.58
C ILE A 68 -2.92 1.38 7.98
N GLU A 69 -2.96 0.18 7.39
CA GLU A 69 -1.97 -0.87 7.67
C GLU A 69 -0.55 -0.44 7.30
N VAL A 70 -0.38 0.17 6.12
CA VAL A 70 0.91 0.75 5.71
C VAL A 70 1.36 1.82 6.70
N PHE A 71 0.45 2.68 7.17
CA PHE A 71 0.78 3.75 8.11
C PHE A 71 1.17 3.22 9.49
N ASP A 72 0.55 2.14 9.96
CA ASP A 72 0.86 1.53 11.27
C ASP A 72 2.27 0.90 11.27
N ILE A 73 2.67 0.31 10.14
CA ILE A 73 3.98 -0.33 9.98
C ILE A 73 5.12 0.68 9.72
N LEU A 74 4.83 1.82 9.10
CA LEU A 74 5.78 2.90 8.80
C LEU A 74 6.20 3.75 10.02
#